data_AF-A0A1M7JRV6-F1
#
_entry.id   AF-A0A1M7JRV6-F1
#
_cell.length_a   1.000
_cell.length_b   1.000
_cell.length_c   1.000
_cell.angle_alpha   90.00
_cell.angle_beta   90.00
_cell.angle_gamma   90.00
#
_symmetry.space_group_name_H-M   'P 1'
#
loop_
_entity.id
_entity.type
_entity.pdbx_description
1 polymer ?
#
loop_
_entity_poly.entity_id
_entity_poly.type
_entity_poly.pdbx_seq_one_letter_code
_entity_poly.pdbx_strand_id
1 'polypeptide(L)'
;MNPLHQAQVIPKNVSELIYDFMRAYPAEKSIQLHDFIKNQIGESLNDTSILNRIGLTQISGGLNSDWGIALLNLNTMLFPDDGNLWDSLGEGYLLLGDKENARLNFKKALELGQEKECHWCKNSQKKLILIQSNPNLN
;
A
#
# COMPACT_ATOMS: atom_id res chain seq x y z
N MET A 1 -11.17 -48.80 -11.67
CA MET A 1 -11.60 -47.42 -11.37
C MET A 1 -10.80 -46.97 -10.16
N ASN A 2 -9.93 -45.97 -10.30
CA ASN A 2 -9.03 -45.52 -9.24
C ASN A 2 -9.73 -44.41 -8.44
N PRO A 3 -9.78 -44.43 -7.10
CA PRO A 3 -10.51 -43.44 -6.33
C PRO A 3 -9.85 -42.06 -6.42
N LEU A 4 -10.70 -41.09 -6.70
CA LEU A 4 -10.57 -39.64 -6.57
C LEU A 4 -9.33 -39.17 -5.80
N HIS A 5 -8.38 -38.55 -6.51
CA HIS A 5 -7.48 -37.57 -5.90
C HIS A 5 -8.36 -36.42 -5.37
N GLN A 6 -8.53 -36.34 -4.06
CA GLN A 6 -8.90 -35.06 -3.45
C GLN A 6 -7.71 -34.13 -3.71
N ALA A 7 -7.91 -33.11 -4.54
CA ALA A 7 -6.94 -32.05 -4.68
C ALA A 7 -6.69 -31.48 -3.28
N GLN A 8 -5.49 -31.68 -2.75
CA GLN A 8 -5.08 -30.99 -1.53
C GLN A 8 -5.11 -29.50 -1.86
N VAL A 9 -6.04 -28.77 -1.24
CA VAL A 9 -6.11 -27.32 -1.37
C VAL A 9 -4.83 -26.78 -0.75
N ILE A 10 -3.89 -26.34 -1.59
CA ILE A 10 -2.68 -25.66 -1.12
C ILE A 10 -3.16 -24.41 -0.37
N PRO A 11 -2.73 -24.19 0.89
CA PRO A 11 -3.09 -22.97 1.60
C PRO A 11 -2.66 -21.76 0.77
N LYS A 12 -3.62 -20.89 0.43
CA LYS A 12 -3.31 -19.65 -0.28
C LYS A 12 -2.39 -18.80 0.57
N ASN A 13 -1.35 -18.24 -0.04
CA ASN A 13 -0.52 -17.26 0.65
C ASN A 13 -1.25 -15.91 0.77
N VAL A 14 -0.77 -15.05 1.67
CA VAL A 14 -1.36 -13.72 1.95
C VAL A 14 -1.55 -12.89 0.68
N SER A 15 -0.61 -12.92 -0.27
CA SER A 15 -0.72 -12.13 -1.50
C SER A 15 -1.88 -12.60 -2.37
N GLU A 16 -2.08 -13.92 -2.51
CA GLU A 16 -3.22 -14.46 -3.25
C GLU A 16 -4.56 -14.06 -2.63
N LEU A 17 -4.66 -14.09 -1.30
CA LEU A 17 -5.86 -13.66 -0.58
C LEU A 17 -6.15 -12.18 -0.75
N ILE A 18 -5.12 -11.33 -0.78
CA ILE A 18 -5.28 -9.90 -1.09
C ILE A 18 -5.87 -9.73 -2.49
N TYR A 19 -5.30 -10.41 -3.49
CA TYR A 19 -5.82 -10.32 -4.86
C TYR A 19 -7.23 -10.91 -5.01
N ASP A 20 -7.57 -11.97 -4.28
CA ASP A 20 -8.94 -12.50 -4.23
C ASP A 20 -9.92 -11.47 -3.66
N PHE A 21 -9.55 -10.82 -2.56
CA PHE A 21 -10.36 -9.77 -1.96
C PHE A 21 -10.56 -8.60 -2.92
N MET A 22 -9.50 -8.15 -3.60
CA MET A 22 -9.56 -7.08 -4.58
C MET A 22 -10.47 -7.40 -5.77
N ARG A 23 -10.56 -8.68 -6.18
CA ARG A 23 -11.49 -9.12 -7.24
C ARG A 23 -12.93 -9.20 -6.76
N ALA A 24 -13.14 -9.52 -5.49
CA ALA A 24 -14.47 -9.76 -4.93
C ALA A 24 -15.16 -8.49 -4.41
N TYR A 25 -14.39 -7.46 -4.06
CA TYR A 25 -14.90 -6.26 -3.41
C TYR A 25 -14.35 -4.99 -4.08
N PRO A 26 -15.05 -3.85 -3.96
CA PRO A 26 -14.53 -2.58 -4.42
C PRO A 26 -13.53 -2.00 -3.40
N ALA A 27 -12.70 -1.05 -3.83
CA ALA A 27 -11.55 -0.55 -3.06
C ALA A 27 -11.94 0.12 -1.72
N GLU A 28 -13.16 0.65 -1.61
CA GLU A 28 -13.69 1.26 -0.38
C GLU A 28 -13.85 0.23 0.76
N LYS A 29 -13.81 -1.07 0.44
CA LYS A 29 -13.81 -2.16 1.42
C LYS A 29 -12.42 -2.52 1.91
N SER A 30 -11.36 -1.83 1.49
CA SER A 30 -9.97 -2.14 1.87
C SER A 30 -9.76 -2.26 3.38
N ILE A 31 -10.44 -1.45 4.20
CA ILE A 31 -10.35 -1.52 5.67
C ILE A 31 -10.76 -2.88 6.24
N GLN A 32 -11.53 -3.68 5.50
CA GLN A 32 -11.97 -5.02 5.90
C GLN A 32 -10.96 -6.12 5.51
N LEU A 33 -9.93 -5.78 4.73
CA LEU A 33 -8.96 -6.73 4.21
C LEU A 33 -8.16 -7.42 5.33
N HIS A 34 -7.80 -6.67 6.36
CA HIS A 34 -7.07 -7.22 7.51
C HIS A 34 -7.89 -8.30 8.22
N ASP A 35 -9.15 -8.00 8.54
CA ASP A 35 -10.07 -8.96 9.15
C ASP A 35 -10.36 -10.15 8.22
N PHE A 36 -10.51 -9.90 6.92
CA PHE A 36 -10.69 -10.97 5.92
C PHE A 36 -9.53 -11.96 5.98
N ILE A 37 -8.28 -11.49 5.94
CA ILE A 37 -7.09 -12.36 5.97
C ILE A 37 -7.00 -13.11 7.29
N LYS A 38 -7.20 -12.40 8.41
CA LYS A 38 -7.22 -13.02 9.75
C LYS A 38 -8.26 -14.13 9.86
N ASN A 39 -9.44 -13.96 9.25
CA ASN A 39 -10.48 -14.97 9.24
C ASN A 39 -10.18 -16.16 8.30
N GLN A 40 -9.43 -15.94 7.21
CA GLN A 40 -9.08 -17.01 6.26
C GLN A 40 -7.95 -17.92 6.77
N ILE A 41 -6.92 -17.33 7.40
CA ILE A 41 -5.69 -18.07 7.74
C ILE A 41 -5.27 -17.95 9.21
N GLY A 42 -6.00 -17.20 10.04
CA GLY A 42 -5.68 -17.01 11.46
C GLY A 42 -4.55 -16.00 11.73
N GLU A 43 -3.92 -15.45 10.70
CA GLU A 43 -2.79 -14.53 10.79
C GLU A 43 -3.18 -13.09 10.46
N SER A 44 -2.55 -12.14 11.12
CA SER A 44 -2.72 -10.70 10.83
C SER A 44 -1.73 -10.24 9.76
N LEU A 45 -2.12 -9.22 8.98
CA LEU A 45 -1.17 -8.49 8.15
C LEU A 45 -0.13 -7.80 9.04
N ASN A 46 1.08 -8.35 9.08
CA ASN A 46 2.21 -7.86 9.87
C ASN A 46 3.42 -7.45 9.01
N ASP A 47 3.45 -7.85 7.75
CA ASP A 47 4.50 -7.47 6.80
C ASP A 47 4.07 -6.22 6.01
N THR A 48 4.69 -5.10 6.38
CA THR A 48 4.43 -3.79 5.76
C THR A 48 4.79 -3.76 4.27
N SER A 49 5.64 -4.66 3.79
CA SER A 49 6.11 -4.67 2.41
C SER A 49 5.07 -5.17 1.40
N ILE A 50 4.15 -6.04 1.82
CA ILE A 50 3.19 -6.69 0.92
C ILE A 50 2.18 -5.68 0.37
N LEU A 51 1.47 -4.99 1.27
CA LEU A 51 0.51 -3.95 0.87
C LEU A 51 1.22 -2.82 0.11
N ASN A 52 2.42 -2.45 0.55
CA ASN A 52 3.18 -1.38 -0.08
C ASN A 52 3.56 -1.71 -1.53
N ARG A 53 4.10 -2.91 -1.75
CA ARG A 53 4.49 -3.39 -3.08
C ARG A 53 3.27 -3.50 -4.00
N ILE A 54 2.20 -4.15 -3.54
CA ILE A 54 0.99 -4.32 -4.36
C ILE A 54 0.41 -2.94 -4.68
N GLY A 55 0.25 -2.06 -3.69
CA GLY A 55 -0.31 -0.72 -3.88
C GLY A 55 0.46 0.11 -4.92
N LEU A 56 1.79 0.20 -4.78
CA LEU A 56 2.64 0.91 -5.74
C LEU A 56 2.62 0.25 -7.13
N THR A 57 2.59 -1.08 -7.23
CA THR A 57 2.47 -1.78 -8.53
C THR A 57 1.16 -1.46 -9.22
N GLN A 58 0.04 -1.40 -8.49
CA GLN A 58 -1.26 -1.08 -9.08
C GLN A 58 -1.28 0.33 -9.68
N ILE A 59 -0.65 1.30 -9.02
CA ILE A 59 -0.57 2.70 -9.47
C ILE A 59 0.43 2.83 -10.62
N SER A 60 1.68 2.46 -10.41
CA SER A 60 2.76 2.65 -11.40
C SER A 60 2.57 1.82 -12.67
N GLY A 61 1.88 0.68 -12.57
CA GLY A 61 1.49 -0.14 -13.73
C GLY A 61 0.21 0.32 -14.42
N GLY A 62 -0.50 1.34 -13.91
CA GLY A 62 -1.78 1.79 -14.45
C GLY A 62 -2.88 0.71 -14.41
N LEU A 63 -2.82 -0.19 -13.43
CA LEU A 63 -3.68 -1.37 -13.35
C LEU A 63 -4.99 -1.09 -12.62
N ASN A 64 -4.90 -0.52 -11.41
CA ASN A 64 -6.06 -0.15 -10.61
C ASN A 64 -5.68 0.89 -9.54
N SER A 65 -5.77 2.17 -9.90
CA SER A 65 -5.37 3.27 -9.03
C SER A 65 -6.16 3.35 -7.72
N ASP A 66 -7.46 3.02 -7.75
CA ASP A 66 -8.32 3.04 -6.57
C ASP A 66 -7.84 2.03 -5.53
N TRP A 67 -7.61 0.79 -5.96
CA TRP A 67 -7.03 -0.23 -5.09
C TRP A 67 -5.60 0.10 -4.68
N GLY A 68 -4.81 0.68 -5.57
CA GLY A 68 -3.47 1.13 -5.28
C GLY A 68 -3.40 2.07 -4.08
N ILE A 69 -4.18 3.15 -4.11
CA ILE A 69 -4.27 4.12 -3.02
C ILE A 69 -4.92 3.51 -1.78
N ALA A 70 -5.95 2.68 -1.94
CA ALA A 70 -6.63 2.06 -0.81
C ALA A 70 -5.70 1.13 0.00
N LEU A 71 -4.83 0.36 -0.67
CA LEU A 71 -3.86 -0.51 0.01
C LEU A 71 -2.74 0.28 0.68
N LEU A 72 -2.24 1.35 0.04
CA LEU A 72 -1.23 2.22 0.65
C LEU A 72 -1.77 2.94 1.90
N ASN A 73 -3.00 3.46 1.85
CA ASN A 73 -3.67 4.04 3.02
C ASN A 73 -3.92 3.01 4.13
N LEU A 74 -4.39 1.81 3.78
CA LEU A 74 -4.58 0.76 4.78
C LEU A 74 -3.26 0.45 5.50
N ASN A 75 -2.14 0.44 4.77
CA ASN A 75 -0.84 0.15 5.36
C ASN A 75 -0.40 1.24 6.36
N THR A 76 -0.63 2.52 6.07
CA THR A 76 -0.35 3.61 7.02
C THR A 76 -1.28 3.60 8.23
N MET A 77 -2.51 3.10 8.09
CA MET A 77 -3.43 2.91 9.22
C MET A 77 -2.99 1.75 10.13
N LEU A 78 -2.48 0.66 9.55
CA LEU A 78 -1.98 -0.50 10.31
C LEU A 78 -0.63 -0.21 10.99
N PHE A 79 0.22 0.61 10.36
CA PHE A 79 1.57 0.92 10.85
C PHE A 79 1.83 2.43 10.80
N PRO A 80 1.17 3.22 11.66
CA PRO A 80 1.21 4.69 11.59
C PRO A 80 2.59 5.30 11.87
N ASP A 81 3.49 4.55 12.52
CA ASP A 81 4.82 5.02 12.90
C ASP A 81 5.92 4.62 11.90
N ASP A 82 5.56 4.01 10.78
CA ASP A 82 6.49 3.65 9.70
C ASP A 82 6.52 4.74 8.63
N GLY A 83 7.51 5.62 8.71
CA GLY A 83 7.66 6.75 7.79
C GLY A 83 7.87 6.34 6.33
N ASN A 84 8.39 5.14 6.05
CA ASN A 84 8.54 4.64 4.69
C ASN A 84 7.19 4.38 4.02
N LEU A 85 6.16 4.01 4.80
CA LEU A 85 4.81 3.80 4.27
C LEU A 85 4.13 5.12 3.93
N TRP A 86 4.35 6.16 4.74
CA TRP A 86 3.90 7.51 4.44
C TRP A 86 4.61 8.08 3.20
N ASP A 87 5.91 7.82 3.03
CA ASP A 87 6.64 8.18 1.81
C ASP A 87 6.05 7.48 0.58
N SER A 88 5.78 6.17 0.69
CA SER A 88 5.19 5.38 -0.40
C SER A 88 3.76 5.82 -0.75
N LEU A 89 2.93 6.16 0.24
CA LEU A 89 1.61 6.74 0.03
C LEU A 89 1.71 8.12 -0.66
N GLY A 90 2.70 8.94 -0.28
CA GLY A 90 3.01 10.19 -0.96
C GLY A 90 3.38 10.00 -2.43
N GLU A 91 4.21 8.99 -2.73
CA GLU A 91 4.57 8.61 -4.11
C GLU A 91 3.33 8.18 -4.90
N GLY A 92 2.46 7.36 -4.29
CA GLY A 92 1.20 6.93 -4.90
C GLY A 92 0.31 8.09 -5.31
N TYR A 93 0.07 9.05 -4.40
CA TYR A 93 -0.70 10.25 -4.71
C TYR A 93 -0.04 11.11 -5.78
N LEU A 94 1.30 11.25 -5.74
CA LEU A 94 2.03 12.05 -6.73
C LEU A 94 1.92 11.45 -8.13
N LEU A 95 2.00 10.12 -8.27
CA LEU A 95 1.83 9.42 -9.54
C LEU A 95 0.42 9.59 -10.14
N LEU A 96 -0.58 9.86 -9.29
CA LEU A 96 -1.95 10.16 -9.72
C LEU A 96 -2.22 11.66 -9.91
N GLY A 97 -1.19 12.51 -9.77
CA GLY A 97 -1.31 13.95 -9.90
C GLY A 97 -1.90 14.67 -8.67
N ASP A 98 -2.20 13.95 -7.60
CA ASP A 98 -2.72 14.52 -6.36
C ASP A 98 -1.59 15.08 -5.48
N LYS A 99 -1.11 16.25 -5.88
CA LYS A 99 0.03 16.91 -5.21
C LYS A 99 -0.27 17.32 -3.78
N GLU A 100 -1.52 17.64 -3.48
CA GLU A 100 -1.92 18.11 -2.16
C GLU A 100 -1.78 16.97 -1.16
N ASN A 101 -2.35 15.81 -1.46
CA ASN A 101 -2.19 14.62 -0.64
C ASN A 101 -0.75 14.09 -0.67
N ALA A 102 -0.06 14.12 -1.82
CA ALA A 102 1.35 13.74 -1.88
C ALA A 102 2.21 14.56 -0.90
N ARG A 103 2.03 15.89 -0.89
CA ARG A 103 2.77 16.80 -0.01
C ARG A 103 2.48 16.52 1.47
N LEU A 104 1.23 16.25 1.84
CA LEU A 104 0.86 15.91 3.21
C LEU A 104 1.57 14.64 3.69
N ASN A 105 1.56 13.59 2.86
CA ASN A 105 2.16 12.30 3.20
C ASN A 105 3.70 12.36 3.25
N PHE A 106 4.36 13.04 2.31
CA PHE A 106 5.82 13.24 2.37
C PHE A 106 6.25 14.05 3.60
N LYS A 107 5.47 15.05 4.03
CA LYS A 107 5.76 15.78 5.27
C LYS A 107 5.65 14.86 6.49
N LYS A 108 4.58 14.06 6.57
CA LYS A 108 4.39 13.08 7.65
C LYS A 108 5.55 12.07 7.70
N ALA A 109 6.01 11.61 6.55
CA ALA A 109 7.19 10.74 6.46
C ALA A 109 8.44 11.41 7.07
N LEU A 110 8.70 12.69 6.77
CA LEU A 110 9.84 13.43 7.33
C LEU A 110 9.74 13.73 8.82
N GLU A 111 8.52 13.92 9.34
CA GLU A 111 8.28 14.05 10.78
C GLU A 111 8.72 12.77 11.51
N LEU A 112 8.27 11.60 11.03
CA LEU A 112 8.63 10.29 11.58
C LEU A 112 10.13 9.96 11.41
N GLY A 113 10.77 10.54 10.41
CA GLY A 113 12.20 10.42 10.15
C GLY A 113 13.10 11.14 11.16
N GLN A 114 12.59 12.12 11.90
CA GLN A 114 13.36 12.81 12.95
C GLN A 114 13.48 11.95 14.22
N GLU A 115 12.63 10.93 14.35
CA GLU A 115 12.57 10.04 15.52
C GLU A 115 13.32 8.72 15.31
N LYS A 116 13.73 8.39 14.06
CA LYS A 116 14.27 7.08 13.66
C LYS A 116 15.34 7.20 12.56
N GLU A 117 16.03 6.10 12.26
CA GLU A 117 16.91 6.04 11.08
C GLU A 117 16.08 6.20 9.79
N CYS A 118 16.35 7.28 9.04
CA CYS A 118 15.45 7.72 7.98
C CYS A 118 15.98 7.47 6.56
N HIS A 119 15.84 6.23 6.08
CA HIS A 119 16.20 5.90 4.69
C HIS A 119 15.25 6.49 3.64
N TRP A 120 13.98 6.77 4.01
CA TRP A 120 12.98 7.38 3.12
C TRP A 120 13.13 8.91 2.99
N CYS A 121 13.74 9.60 3.97
CA CYS A 121 13.76 11.06 4.05
C CYS A 121 14.29 11.74 2.79
N LYS A 122 15.35 11.17 2.19
CA LYS A 122 15.94 11.73 0.97
C LYS A 122 14.94 11.72 -0.20
N ASN A 123 14.11 10.69 -0.30
CA ASN A 123 13.06 10.63 -1.31
C ASN A 123 12.00 11.70 -1.03
N SER A 124 11.43 11.72 0.19
CA SER A 124 10.37 12.67 0.55
C SER A 124 10.81 14.13 0.34
N GLN A 125 12.03 14.49 0.75
CA GLN A 125 12.59 15.83 0.53
C GLN A 125 12.68 16.17 -0.97
N LYS A 126 13.22 15.26 -1.79
CA LYS A 126 13.34 15.45 -3.23
C LYS A 126 11.98 15.65 -3.88
N LYS A 127 10.96 14.87 -3.49
CA LYS A 127 9.61 14.94 -4.04
C LYS A 127 8.88 16.22 -3.61
N LEU A 128 9.07 16.67 -2.38
CA LEU A 128 8.54 17.97 -1.92
C LEU A 128 9.12 19.14 -2.71
N ILE A 129 10.43 19.14 -2.96
CA ILE A 129 11.10 20.15 -3.79
C ILE A 129 10.54 20.11 -5.21
N LEU A 130 10.35 18.92 -5.79
CA LEU A 130 9.77 18.74 -7.12
C LEU A 130 8.35 19.33 -7.23
N ILE A 131 7.50 19.08 -6.24
CA ILE A 131 6.13 19.61 -6.18
C ILE A 131 6.16 21.14 -6.10
N GLN A 132 7.07 21.71 -5.30
CA GLN A 132 7.20 23.16 -5.12
C GLN A 132 7.74 23.88 -6.36
N SER A 133 8.72 23.28 -7.05
CA SER A 133 9.35 23.88 -8.21
C SER A 133 8.49 23.79 -9.47
N ASN A 134 7.54 22.87 -9.53
CA ASN A 134 6.67 22.65 -10.69
C ASN A 134 5.18 22.60 -10.29
N PRO A 135 4.55 23.76 -10.01
CA PRO A 135 3.13 23.81 -9.66
C PRO A 135 2.22 23.23 -10.76
N ASN A 136 2.68 23.18 -12.01
CA ASN A 136 1.95 22.67 -13.18
C ASN A 136 2.35 21.24 -13.63
N LEU A 137 3.16 20.51 -12.87
CA LEU A 137 3.50 19.11 -13.17
C LEU A 137 2.23 18.23 -13.19
N ASN A 138 1.86 17.67 -14.34
CA ASN A 138 0.73 16.74 -14.46
C ASN A 138 1.27 15.37 -14.85
#